data_AF-A0AAV6YSI6-F1
#
_entry.id   AF-A0AAV6YSI6-F1
#
_cell.length_a   1.000
_cell.length_b   1.000
_cell.length_c   1.000
_cell.angle_alpha   90.00
_cell.angle_beta   90.00
_cell.angle_gamma   90.00
#
_symmetry.space_group_name_H-M   'P 1'
#
loop_
_entity.id
_entity.type
_entity.pdbx_description
1 polymer ?
#
loop_
_entity_poly.entity_id
_entity_poly.type
_entity_poly.pdbx_seq_one_letter_code
_entity_poly.pdbx_strand_id
1 'polypeptide(L)'
;QYSGGRWILLEPVLTDATFRNPRAVDCQIPLDVAQSDGMEPVDEKPIARWRVKVSNDGDLFSNFKSMTLYDGACQTCDPLSDGLCTLKEKTCNIDGLCYAEGDPNPTSPCLLCKPSVSKLTWSIAES
;
A
#
# COMPACT_ATOMS: atom_id res chain seq x y z
N GLN A 1 -7.27 -7.16 -5.32
CA GLN A 1 -8.31 -6.16 -4.98
C GLN A 1 -8.82 -6.42 -3.57
N TYR A 2 -9.21 -5.40 -2.81
CA TYR A 2 -9.84 -5.59 -1.49
C TYR A 2 -11.33 -5.24 -1.58
N SER A 3 -12.22 -6.18 -1.23
CA SER A 3 -13.67 -5.96 -1.26
C SER A 3 -14.35 -6.75 -0.14
N GLY A 4 -15.33 -6.14 0.52
CA GLY A 4 -16.11 -6.77 1.59
C GLY A 4 -15.28 -7.28 2.78
N GLY A 5 -14.19 -6.58 3.14
CA GLY A 5 -13.33 -6.97 4.27
C GLY A 5 -12.31 -8.06 3.97
N ARG A 6 -12.12 -8.45 2.70
CA ARG A 6 -11.18 -9.51 2.31
C ARG A 6 -10.42 -9.19 1.02
N TRP A 7 -9.18 -9.67 0.94
CA TRP A 7 -8.41 -9.66 -0.29
C TRP A 7 -8.94 -10.69 -1.29
N ILE A 8 -9.29 -10.20 -2.47
CA ILE A 8 -9.64 -10.97 -3.66
C ILE A 8 -8.40 -11.02 -4.56
N LEU A 9 -8.00 -12.23 -4.92
CA LEU A 9 -6.95 -12.45 -5.91
C LEU A 9 -7.49 -12.10 -7.30
N LEU A 10 -6.76 -11.21 -7.97
CA LEU A 10 -6.98 -10.92 -9.37
C LEU A 10 -6.36 -12.02 -10.24
N GLU A 11 -6.64 -11.97 -11.54
CA GLU A 11 -6.02 -12.87 -12.50
C GLU A 11 -4.49 -12.79 -12.40
N PRO A 12 -3.79 -13.95 -12.47
CA PRO A 12 -2.34 -13.97 -12.34
C PRO A 12 -1.70 -13.28 -13.54
N VAL A 13 -0.86 -12.28 -13.26
CA VAL A 13 -0.04 -11.62 -14.26
C VAL A 13 1.33 -12.30 -14.30
N LEU A 14 1.72 -12.78 -15.48
CA LEU A 14 3.07 -13.30 -15.72
C LEU A 14 3.99 -12.14 -16.12
N THR A 15 5.18 -12.12 -15.54
CA THR A 15 6.22 -11.14 -15.83
C THR A 15 7.54 -11.88 -16.01
N ASP A 16 8.33 -11.46 -16.99
CA ASP A 16 9.66 -12.01 -17.18
C ASP A 16 10.57 -11.62 -16.01
N ALA A 17 11.41 -12.56 -15.60
CA ALA A 17 12.38 -12.36 -14.54
C ALA A 17 13.81 -12.60 -15.04
N THR A 18 14.74 -11.77 -14.60
CA THR A 18 16.17 -11.94 -14.85
C THR A 18 16.77 -12.79 -13.76
N PHE A 19 17.37 -13.92 -14.13
CA PHE A 19 18.11 -14.75 -13.19
C PHE A 19 19.34 -14.01 -12.65
N ARG A 20 19.54 -14.03 -11.32
CA ARG A 20 20.73 -13.47 -10.67
C ARG A 20 21.64 -14.55 -10.14
N ASN A 21 21.09 -15.44 -9.31
CA ASN A 21 21.79 -16.59 -8.74
C ASN A 21 20.74 -17.59 -8.22
N PRO A 22 21.13 -18.79 -7.75
CA PRO A 22 20.17 -19.81 -7.30
C PRO A 22 19.23 -19.40 -6.15
N ARG A 23 19.45 -18.24 -5.50
CA ARG A 23 18.61 -17.71 -4.42
C ARG A 23 17.88 -16.42 -4.80
N ALA A 24 18.10 -15.87 -5.99
CA ALA A 24 17.56 -14.56 -6.37
C ALA A 24 17.26 -14.44 -7.86
N VAL A 25 16.12 -13.82 -8.15
CA VAL A 25 15.68 -13.38 -9.47
C VAL A 25 15.15 -11.94 -9.35
N ASP A 26 15.32 -11.14 -10.40
CA ASP A 26 14.83 -9.76 -10.44
C ASP A 26 13.66 -9.68 -11.43
N CYS A 27 12.55 -9.05 -11.05
CA CYS A 27 11.40 -8.85 -11.93
C CYS A 27 10.81 -7.44 -11.75
N GLN A 28 10.15 -6.94 -12.79
CA GLN A 28 9.42 -5.68 -12.71
C GLN A 28 8.04 -5.93 -12.10
N ILE A 29 7.65 -5.07 -11.15
CA ILE A 29 6.33 -5.17 -10.50
C ILE A 29 5.28 -4.61 -11.46
N PRO A 30 4.22 -5.37 -11.80
CA PRO A 30 3.14 -4.86 -12.63
C PRO A 30 2.33 -3.81 -11.84
N LEU A 31 2.53 -2.54 -12.19
CA LEU A 31 1.90 -1.39 -11.52
C LEU A 31 0.42 -1.24 -11.87
N ASP A 32 -0.02 -1.77 -13.02
CA ASP A 32 -1.40 -1.65 -13.50
C ASP A 32 -2.43 -2.36 -12.60
N VAL A 33 -1.97 -3.27 -11.74
CA VAL A 33 -2.80 -4.05 -10.81
C VAL A 33 -2.97 -3.34 -9.45
N ALA A 34 -2.17 -2.30 -9.19
CA ALA A 34 -2.19 -1.53 -7.94
C ALA A 34 -3.35 -0.52 -7.87
N GLN A 35 -3.99 -0.21 -8.99
CA GLN A 35 -5.16 0.66 -9.02
C GLN A 35 -6.42 -0.20 -8.82
N SER A 36 -6.70 -0.60 -7.58
CA SER A 36 -8.08 -0.96 -7.26
C SER A 36 -8.90 0.33 -7.24
N ASP A 37 -9.48 0.61 -8.40
CA ASP A 37 -10.60 1.53 -8.61
C ASP A 37 -11.66 1.28 -7.52
N GLY A 38 -11.92 2.31 -6.71
CA GLY A 38 -12.78 2.22 -5.53
C GLY A 38 -12.36 3.16 -4.42
N MET A 39 -12.84 4.39 -4.50
CA MET A 39 -12.85 5.42 -3.46
C MET A 39 -13.61 4.90 -2.22
N GLU A 40 -12.93 4.13 -1.39
CA GLU A 40 -13.37 3.75 -0.04
C GLU A 40 -12.30 4.27 0.94
N PRO A 41 -12.61 5.31 1.74
CA PRO A 41 -11.69 5.86 2.73
C PRO A 41 -11.53 4.83 3.86
N VAL A 42 -10.61 3.89 3.67
CA VAL A 42 -10.27 2.89 4.67
C VAL A 42 -8.76 2.86 4.79
N ASP A 43 -8.28 3.70 5.69
CA ASP A 43 -6.90 4.04 6.04
C ASP A 43 -6.00 2.93 6.56
N GLU A 44 -6.50 1.71 6.49
CA GLU A 44 -5.78 0.50 6.89
C GLU A 44 -5.25 -0.29 5.70
N LYS A 45 -5.48 0.21 4.47
CA LYS A 45 -5.12 -0.50 3.25
C LYS A 45 -3.70 -0.10 2.78
N PRO A 46 -2.83 -1.09 2.51
CA PRO A 46 -1.57 -0.84 1.81
C PRO A 46 -1.84 -0.38 0.37
N ILE A 47 -0.88 0.32 -0.22
CA ILE A 47 -0.89 0.76 -1.62
C ILE A 47 -1.17 -0.43 -2.55
N ALA A 48 -0.55 -1.59 -2.30
CA ALA A 48 -0.83 -2.81 -3.07
C ALA A 48 -0.35 -4.08 -2.33
N ARG A 49 -0.87 -5.24 -2.74
CA ARG A 49 -0.45 -6.55 -2.24
C ARG A 49 -0.45 -7.61 -3.34
N TRP A 50 0.63 -8.37 -3.44
CA TRP A 50 0.82 -9.46 -4.41
C TRP A 50 1.12 -10.79 -3.72
N ARG A 51 0.77 -11.89 -4.40
CA ARG A 51 1.28 -13.23 -4.11
C ARG A 51 2.23 -13.61 -5.22
N VAL A 52 3.53 -13.54 -4.94
CA VAL A 52 4.59 -13.79 -5.91
C VAL A 52 4.94 -15.27 -5.92
N LYS A 53 5.02 -15.85 -7.12
CA LYS A 53 5.50 -17.21 -7.37
C LYS A 53 6.59 -17.16 -8.43
N VAL A 54 7.52 -18.10 -8.37
CA VAL A 54 8.62 -18.19 -9.34
C VAL A 54 8.57 -19.57 -10.00
N SER A 55 8.81 -19.60 -11.30
CA SER A 55 8.98 -20.81 -12.10
C SER A 55 10.25 -20.68 -12.94
N ASN A 56 10.93 -21.80 -13.16
CA ASN A 56 12.08 -21.92 -14.04
C ASN A 56 11.74 -22.53 -15.42
N ASP A 57 10.52 -23.05 -15.60
CA ASP A 57 10.05 -23.72 -16.82
C ASP A 57 8.77 -23.09 -17.42
N GLY A 58 8.13 -22.17 -16.69
CA GLY A 58 6.88 -21.53 -17.10
C GLY A 58 5.62 -22.32 -16.75
N ASP A 59 5.76 -23.57 -16.30
CA ASP A 59 4.64 -24.50 -16.06
C ASP A 59 4.48 -24.83 -14.57
N LEU A 60 5.57 -25.20 -13.90
CA LEU A 60 5.57 -25.52 -12.48
C LEU A 60 6.04 -24.32 -11.66
N PHE A 61 5.18 -23.84 -10.76
CA PHE A 61 5.45 -22.69 -9.92
C PHE A 61 5.71 -23.07 -8.47
N SER A 62 6.57 -22.29 -7.81
CA SER A 62 6.81 -22.38 -6.38
C SER A 62 5.54 -22.15 -5.54
N ASN A 63 5.65 -22.39 -4.23
CA ASN A 63 4.72 -21.79 -3.28
C ASN A 63 4.78 -20.26 -3.38
N PHE A 64 3.67 -19.59 -3.03
CA PHE A 64 3.63 -18.14 -3.09
C PHE A 64 4.29 -17.50 -1.87
N LYS A 65 4.81 -16.30 -2.06
CA LYS A 65 5.18 -15.37 -1.01
C LYS A 65 4.33 -14.11 -1.13
N SER A 66 3.82 -13.64 0.00
CA SER A 66 3.05 -12.39 0.03
C SER A 66 4.00 -11.20 0.08
N MET A 67 3.75 -10.20 -0.76
CA MET A 67 4.45 -8.92 -0.77
C MET A 67 3.44 -7.79 -0.62
N THR A 68 3.72 -6.83 0.26
CA THR A 68 2.83 -5.69 0.53
C THR A 68 3.62 -4.40 0.33
N LEU A 69 3.13 -3.52 -0.54
CA LEU A 69 3.67 -2.18 -0.76
C LEU A 69 2.80 -1.18 0.01
N TYR A 70 3.44 -0.35 0.81
CA TYR A 70 2.77 0.63 1.67
C TYR A 70 3.69 1.84 1.89
N ASP A 71 3.11 2.95 2.35
CA ASP A 71 3.89 4.13 2.71
C ASP A 71 4.52 3.92 4.10
N GLY A 72 5.82 3.64 4.14
CA GLY A 72 6.54 3.40 5.38
C GLY A 72 6.67 4.63 6.29
N ALA A 73 6.41 5.85 5.81
CA ALA A 73 6.36 7.04 6.63
C ALA A 73 5.03 7.15 7.39
N CYS A 74 3.93 6.72 6.78
CA CYS A 74 2.58 6.83 7.37
C CYS A 74 2.03 5.55 7.97
N GLN A 75 2.46 4.38 7.49
CA GLN A 75 1.82 3.12 7.81
C GLN A 75 2.82 2.17 8.48
N THR A 76 2.28 1.34 9.37
CA THR A 76 2.95 0.15 9.90
C THR A 76 2.12 -1.05 9.49
N CYS A 77 2.72 -1.97 8.74
CA CYS A 77 2.05 -3.19 8.30
C CYS A 77 2.75 -4.40 8.92
N ASP A 78 1.98 -5.31 9.51
CA ASP A 78 2.50 -6.59 9.98
C ASP A 78 2.66 -7.54 8.78
N PRO A 79 3.87 -8.06 8.50
CA PRO A 79 4.07 -9.03 7.42
C PRO A 79 3.31 -10.35 7.61
N LEU A 80 2.92 -10.68 8.85
CA LEU A 80 2.16 -11.88 9.20
C LEU A 80 0.65 -11.67 9.20
N SER A 81 0.17 -10.42 9.22
CA SER A 81 -1.26 -10.15 9.12
C SER A 81 -1.75 -10.41 7.70
N ASP A 82 -3.08 -10.49 7.54
CA ASP A 82 -3.76 -10.60 6.24
C ASP A 82 -3.50 -9.40 5.30
N GLY A 83 -2.53 -8.53 5.61
CA GLY A 83 -2.17 -7.37 4.82
C GLY A 83 -2.91 -6.12 5.27
N LEU A 84 -3.29 -6.09 6.54
CA LEU A 84 -3.81 -4.89 7.18
C LEU A 84 -2.63 -4.07 7.69
N CYS A 85 -2.71 -2.78 7.40
CA CYS A 85 -1.78 -1.76 7.84
C CYS A 85 -2.48 -0.83 8.83
N THR A 86 -1.75 -0.18 9.71
CA THR A 86 -2.27 0.85 10.59
C THR A 86 -1.54 2.15 10.35
N LEU A 87 -2.26 3.27 10.39
CA LEU A 87 -1.62 4.57 10.37
C LEU A 87 -0.80 4.76 11.65
N LYS A 88 0.41 5.27 11.48
CA LYS A 88 1.27 5.69 12.56
C LYS A 88 0.61 6.82 13.35
N GLU A 89 1.07 6.96 14.59
CA GLU A 89 0.72 8.15 15.36
C GLU A 89 1.37 9.39 14.73
N LYS A 90 0.74 10.56 14.95
CA LYS A 90 1.23 11.85 14.46
C LYS A 90 1.37 11.96 12.94
N THR A 91 0.60 11.19 12.18
CA THR A 91 0.51 11.28 10.73
C THR A 91 -0.94 11.33 10.26
N CYS A 92 -1.19 12.05 9.18
CA CYS A 92 -2.44 12.00 8.42
C CYS A 92 -2.21 11.28 7.09
N ASN A 93 -3.23 10.56 6.62
CA ASN A 93 -3.32 10.08 5.26
C ASN A 93 -4.50 10.80 4.60
N ILE A 94 -4.20 11.80 3.78
CA ILE A 94 -5.23 12.66 3.17
C ILE A 94 -5.13 12.48 1.66
N ASP A 95 -6.22 12.06 1.04
CA ASP A 95 -6.30 11.73 -0.39
C ASP A 95 -5.27 10.68 -0.85
N GLY A 96 -4.92 9.74 0.03
CA GLY A 96 -3.92 8.70 -0.24
C GLY A 96 -2.47 9.15 -0.10
N LEU A 97 -2.23 10.39 0.33
CA LEU A 97 -0.91 10.96 0.56
C LEU A 97 -0.62 11.10 2.05
N CYS A 98 0.63 10.82 2.41
CA CYS A 98 1.12 10.91 3.77
C CYS A 98 1.55 12.33 4.15
N TYR A 99 1.07 12.80 5.30
CA TYR A 99 1.45 14.09 5.89
C TYR A 99 1.82 13.91 7.36
N ALA A 100 2.87 14.61 7.80
CA ALA A 100 3.22 14.70 9.22
C ALA A 100 2.31 15.67 9.95
N GLU A 101 2.11 15.45 11.25
CA GLU A 101 1.41 16.39 12.12
C GLU A 101 1.97 17.82 11.98
N GLY A 102 1.09 18.77 11.66
CA GLY A 102 1.42 20.17 11.44
C GLY A 102 1.76 20.54 10.00
N ASP A 103 1.86 19.59 9.08
CA ASP A 103 2.09 19.90 7.66
C ASP A 103 0.93 20.70 7.08
N PRO A 104 1.19 21.80 6.32
CA PRO A 104 0.14 22.59 5.70
C PRO A 104 -0.40 21.94 4.42
N ASN A 105 -1.67 22.16 4.14
CA ASN A 105 -2.25 21.78 2.86
C ASN A 105 -1.55 22.58 1.73
N PRO A 106 -1.05 21.90 0.68
CA PRO A 106 -0.32 22.55 -0.41
C PRO A 106 -1.12 23.63 -1.18
N THR A 107 -2.46 23.52 -1.18
CA THR A 107 -3.38 24.43 -1.88
C THR A 107 -4.00 25.46 -0.93
N SER A 108 -4.07 25.19 0.37
CA SER A 108 -4.72 26.05 1.36
C SER A 108 -3.96 26.07 2.69
N PRO A 109 -2.98 26.98 2.87
CA PRO A 109 -2.10 27.01 4.05
C PRO A 109 -2.79 27.19 5.40
N CYS A 110 -4.06 27.62 5.42
CA CYS A 110 -4.89 27.70 6.62
C CYS A 110 -5.37 26.33 7.12
N LEU A 111 -5.05 25.25 6.41
CA LEU A 111 -5.37 23.89 6.75
C LEU A 111 -4.10 23.11 7.06
N LEU A 112 -4.14 22.30 8.11
CA LEU A 112 -3.02 21.50 8.59
C LEU A 112 -3.43 20.04 8.77
N CYS A 113 -2.45 19.15 8.69
CA CYS A 113 -2.61 17.79 9.20
C CYS A 113 -2.68 17.85 10.74
N LYS A 114 -3.83 17.51 11.32
CA LYS A 114 -4.04 17.38 12.78
C LYS A 114 -4.58 15.98 13.10
N PRO A 115 -3.70 14.97 13.28
CA PRO A 115 -4.08 13.57 13.50
C PRO A 115 -4.96 13.33 14.74
N SER A 116 -4.92 14.24 15.72
CA SER A 116 -5.77 14.23 16.92
C SER A 116 -7.23 14.61 16.66
N VAL A 117 -7.49 15.37 15.59
CA VAL A 117 -8.83 15.79 15.15
C VAL A 117 -9.33 14.87 14.05
N SER A 118 -8.52 14.70 13.00
CA SER A 118 -8.78 13.81 11.89
C SER A 118 -7.47 13.36 11.26
N LYS A 119 -7.33 12.06 11.06
CA LYS A 119 -6.21 11.50 10.29
C LYS A 119 -6.45 11.52 8.79
N LEU A 120 -7.70 11.76 8.36
CA LEU A 120 -8.15 11.49 6.99
C LEU A 120 -8.51 12.75 6.22
N THR A 121 -8.69 13.83 6.96
CA THR A 121 -9.13 15.12 6.42
C THR A 121 -8.30 16.24 7.02
N TRP A 122 -8.12 17.28 6.23
CA TRP A 122 -7.49 18.50 6.67
C TRP A 122 -8.27 19.16 7.81
N SER A 123 -7.54 19.74 8.76
CA SER A 123 -8.11 20.48 9.89
C SER A 123 -7.73 21.94 9.83
N ILE A 124 -8.60 22.83 10.33
CA ILE A 124 -8.34 24.27 10.36
C ILE A 124 -7.17 24.58 11.28
N ALA A 125 -6.23 25.41 10.82
CA ALA A 125 -5.21 26.03 11.64
C ALA A 125 -5.90 27.00 12.60
N GLU A 126 -5.86 26.73 13.91
CA GLU A 126 -6.34 27.70 14.89
C GLU A 126 -5.24 28.75 15.08
N SER A 127 -5.66 30.01 15.09
CA SER A 127 -4.80 31.19 15.26
C SER A 127 -4.37 31.38 16.71
#